data_AF-A0A2V8UI08-F1
#
_entry.id   AF-A0A2V8UI08-F1
#
_cell.length_a   1.000
_cell.length_b   1.000
_cell.length_c   1.000
_cell.angle_alpha   90.00
_cell.angle_beta   90.00
_cell.angle_gamma   90.00
#
_symmetry.space_group_name_H-M   'P 1'
#
loop_
_entity.id
_entity.type
_entity.pdbx_description
1 polymer ?
#
loop_
_entity_poly.entity_id
_entity_poly.type
_entity_poly.pdbx_seq_one_letter_code
_entity_poly.pdbx_strand_id
1 'polypeptide(L)'
;MAFALTLVLLASPGMSLEPLAKRIAHKDPSKYSREPHVHGGAGEMFFEELFNAAVFETNLLFLHRGVLPPKSGIGHHYHNQMEEMFVILDNEPSSRSTAAPPV
;
A
#
# COMPACT_ATOMS: atom_id res chain seq x y z
N MET A 1 1.13 -11.18 -61.78
CA MET A 1 0.48 -10.34 -60.75
C MET A 1 1.11 -10.71 -59.41
N ALA A 2 2.03 -9.91 -58.90
CA ALA A 2 2.69 -10.16 -57.62
C ALA A 2 2.32 -9.03 -56.66
N PHE A 3 1.45 -9.30 -55.70
CA PHE A 3 1.19 -8.40 -54.58
C PHE A 3 2.31 -8.61 -53.56
N ALA A 4 3.24 -7.66 -53.48
CA ALA A 4 4.20 -7.59 -52.40
C ALA A 4 3.45 -7.14 -51.13
N LEU A 5 3.29 -8.06 -50.18
CA LEU A 5 2.77 -7.76 -48.85
C LEU A 5 3.89 -7.14 -48.02
N THR A 6 4.00 -5.80 -48.07
CA THR A 6 4.93 -5.07 -47.21
C THR A 6 4.38 -5.07 -45.79
N LEU A 7 4.84 -5.99 -44.96
CA LEU A 7 4.60 -5.96 -43.51
C LEU A 7 5.40 -4.78 -42.94
N VAL A 8 4.73 -3.62 -42.79
CA VAL A 8 5.26 -2.50 -42.01
C VAL A 8 5.17 -2.92 -40.55
N LEU A 9 6.27 -3.46 -40.02
CA LEU A 9 6.46 -3.64 -38.59
C LEU A 9 6.58 -2.21 -38.01
N LEU A 10 5.45 -1.62 -37.64
CA LEU A 10 5.42 -0.41 -36.84
C LEU A 10 6.20 -0.72 -35.56
N ALA A 11 7.39 -0.16 -35.45
CA ALA A 11 8.17 -0.15 -34.23
C ALA A 11 7.27 0.41 -33.13
N SER A 12 6.70 -0.49 -32.35
CA SER A 12 5.95 -0.13 -31.16
C SER A 12 6.98 0.57 -30.27
N PRO A 13 6.78 1.85 -29.90
CA PRO A 13 7.69 2.47 -28.96
C PRO A 13 7.69 1.57 -27.73
N GLY A 14 8.85 0.95 -27.49
CA GLY A 14 9.04 0.05 -26.37
C GLY A 14 8.51 0.75 -25.14
N MET A 15 7.64 0.07 -24.40
CA MET A 15 6.96 0.60 -23.23
C MET A 15 7.95 1.43 -22.43
N SER A 16 7.77 2.76 -22.45
CA SER A 16 8.62 3.64 -21.67
C SER A 16 8.33 3.27 -20.24
N LEU A 17 9.30 2.61 -19.62
CA LEU A 17 9.29 2.39 -18.19
C LEU A 17 9.11 3.77 -17.56
N GLU A 18 7.97 4.03 -16.92
CA GLU A 18 7.68 5.30 -16.22
C GLU A 18 8.94 5.80 -15.50
N PRO A 19 9.28 7.10 -15.56
CA PRO A 19 10.50 7.61 -14.94
C PRO A 19 10.64 7.17 -13.49
N LEU A 20 11.88 6.88 -13.04
CA LEU A 20 12.16 6.39 -11.68
C LEU A 20 11.47 7.21 -10.60
N ALA A 21 11.45 8.53 -10.76
CA ALA A 21 10.79 9.45 -9.82
C ALA A 21 9.30 9.15 -9.58
N LYS A 22 8.60 8.55 -10.55
CA LYS A 22 7.19 8.14 -10.41
C LYS A 22 7.00 6.76 -9.79
N ARG A 23 8.09 6.02 -9.54
CA ARG A 23 8.07 4.67 -8.94
C ARG A 23 8.51 4.69 -7.48
N ILE A 24 9.05 5.80 -7.01
CA ILE A 24 9.50 5.97 -5.63
C ILE A 24 8.45 6.82 -4.92
N ALA A 25 7.73 6.22 -3.98
CA ALA A 25 6.87 6.96 -3.08
C ALA A 25 7.71 7.58 -1.95
N HIS A 26 7.47 8.86 -1.66
CA HIS A 26 8.04 9.56 -0.53
C HIS A 26 6.92 9.93 0.43
N LYS A 27 7.15 9.70 1.72
CA LYS A 27 6.17 10.12 2.71
C LYS A 27 6.04 11.65 2.75
N ASP A 28 4.82 12.16 2.86
CA ASP A 28 4.52 13.58 3.00
C ASP A 28 3.49 13.78 4.13
N PRO A 29 3.94 14.13 5.36
CA PRO A 29 3.07 14.32 6.50
C PRO A 29 1.94 15.34 6.30
N SER A 30 2.06 16.26 5.33
CA SER A 30 0.99 17.21 5.02
C SER A 30 -0.22 16.56 4.34
N LYS A 31 -0.05 15.34 3.81
CA LYS A 31 -1.10 14.56 3.12
C LYS A 31 -1.78 13.54 4.01
N TYR A 32 -1.35 13.42 5.27
CA TYR A 32 -1.93 12.42 6.16
C TYR A 32 -3.41 12.72 6.38
N SER A 33 -4.26 11.73 6.11
CA SER A 33 -5.64 11.76 6.56
C SER A 33 -5.69 11.45 8.05
N ARG A 34 -6.65 12.05 8.74
CA ARG A 34 -6.93 11.78 10.15
C ARG A 34 -8.08 10.79 10.23
N GLU A 35 -7.80 9.58 10.71
CA GLU A 35 -8.81 8.55 10.93
C GLU A 35 -9.08 8.31 12.41
N PRO A 36 -10.26 8.68 12.93
CA PRO A 36 -10.63 8.40 14.30
C PRO A 36 -11.11 6.94 14.46
N HIS A 37 -10.76 6.32 15.58
CA HIS A 37 -11.26 4.99 15.98
C HIS A 37 -11.08 3.89 14.93
N VAL A 38 -9.89 3.78 14.32
CA VAL A 38 -9.57 2.77 13.30
C VAL A 38 -9.86 1.37 13.83
N HIS A 39 -10.75 0.64 13.14
CA HIS A 39 -11.27 -0.66 13.58
C HIS A 39 -11.82 -0.69 15.03
N GLY A 40 -12.38 0.43 15.50
CA GLY A 40 -12.89 0.57 16.87
C GLY A 40 -11.80 0.75 17.93
N GLY A 41 -10.55 1.00 17.51
CA GLY A 41 -9.42 1.26 18.40
C GLY A 41 -9.50 2.61 19.11
N ALA A 42 -8.61 2.82 20.07
CA ALA A 42 -8.55 4.07 20.83
C ALA A 42 -7.95 5.20 19.98
N GLY A 43 -8.44 6.43 20.19
CA GLY A 43 -7.84 7.63 19.63
C GLY A 43 -7.95 7.71 18.10
N GLU A 44 -6.83 7.98 17.45
CA GLU A 44 -6.78 8.28 16.01
C GLU A 44 -5.50 7.75 15.37
N MET A 45 -5.52 7.61 14.04
CA MET A 45 -4.35 7.35 13.22
C MET A 45 -4.20 8.47 12.20
N PHE A 46 -2.96 8.85 11.92
CA PHE A 46 -2.67 9.74 10.80
C PHE A 46 -1.89 8.96 9.75
N PHE A 47 -2.39 8.83 8.53
CA PHE A 47 -1.68 8.06 7.50
C PHE A 47 -1.93 8.58 6.10
N GLU A 48 -1.05 8.19 5.18
CA GLU A 48 -1.27 8.32 3.73
C GLU A 48 -1.12 6.96 3.04
N GLU A 49 -1.81 6.82 1.91
CA GLU A 49 -1.58 5.74 0.96
C GLU A 49 -0.36 6.08 0.10
N LEU A 50 0.71 5.30 0.21
CA LEU A 50 1.89 5.45 -0.64
C LEU A 50 1.72 4.70 -1.96
N PHE A 51 1.14 3.49 -1.89
CA PHE A 51 0.81 2.66 -3.04
C PHE A 51 -0.51 1.93 -2.80
N ASN A 52 -1.25 1.69 -3.88
CA ASN A 52 -2.43 0.82 -3.92
C ASN A 52 -2.24 -0.33 -4.92
N ALA A 53 -3.24 -1.19 -5.00
CA ALA A 53 -3.23 -2.41 -5.79
C ALA A 53 -2.98 -2.16 -7.29
N ALA A 54 -3.31 -0.98 -7.81
CA ALA A 54 -3.07 -0.66 -9.22
C ALA A 54 -1.56 -0.52 -9.55
N VAL A 55 -0.71 -0.39 -8.53
CA VAL A 55 0.75 -0.25 -8.69
C VAL A 55 1.45 -1.61 -8.73
N PHE A 56 0.83 -2.66 -8.19
CA PHE A 56 1.47 -3.96 -7.99
C PHE A 56 0.97 -5.01 -8.98
N GLU A 57 1.90 -5.80 -9.51
CA GLU A 57 1.60 -7.05 -10.26
C GLU A 57 1.61 -8.29 -9.33
N THR A 58 1.71 -8.06 -8.02
CA THR A 58 1.78 -9.10 -6.98
C THR A 58 0.49 -9.13 -6.15
N ASN A 59 0.46 -9.94 -5.09
CA ASN A 59 -0.64 -9.99 -4.12
C ASN A 59 -0.58 -8.88 -3.05
N LEU A 60 0.33 -7.89 -3.18
CA LEU A 60 0.38 -6.76 -2.26
C LEU A 60 -0.68 -5.73 -2.64
N LEU A 61 -1.63 -5.47 -1.73
CA LEU A 61 -2.76 -4.57 -2.02
C LEU A 61 -2.47 -3.10 -1.76
N PHE A 62 -1.65 -2.79 -0.77
CA PHE A 62 -1.30 -1.42 -0.46
C PHE A 62 -0.04 -1.35 0.39
N LEU A 63 0.57 -0.16 0.39
CA LEU A 63 1.55 0.25 1.38
C LEU A 63 1.10 1.59 1.95
N HIS A 64 0.77 1.60 3.23
CA HIS A 64 0.42 2.82 3.96
C HIS A 64 1.58 3.25 4.86
N ARG A 65 1.75 4.56 5.01
CA ARG A 65 2.66 5.13 6.01
C ARG A 65 1.87 6.02 6.94
N GLY A 66 1.97 5.75 8.23
CA GLY A 66 1.28 6.55 9.23
C GLY A 66 2.00 6.62 10.57
N VAL A 67 1.35 7.35 11.47
CA VAL A 67 1.74 7.54 12.87
C VAL A 67 0.52 7.23 13.73
N LEU A 68 0.74 6.42 14.77
CA LEU A 68 -0.19 6.26 15.88
C LEU A 68 0.28 7.17 17.02
N PRO A 69 -0.50 8.20 17.39
CA PRO A 69 -0.20 9.02 18.57
C PRO A 69 -0.19 8.18 19.85
N PRO A 70 0.46 8.66 20.92
CA PRO A 70 0.42 7.99 22.22
C PRO A 70 -1.02 7.67 22.66
N LYS A 71 -1.23 6.47 23.20
CA LYS A 71 -2.54 5.95 23.64
C LYS A 71 -3.57 5.75 22.52
N SER A 72 -3.19 5.89 21.26
CA SER A 72 -4.01 5.47 20.13
C SER A 72 -3.70 4.02 19.75
N GLY A 73 -4.61 3.38 19.02
CA GLY A 73 -4.41 2.03 18.54
C GLY A 73 -5.38 1.67 17.44
N ILE A 74 -5.02 0.63 16.70
CA ILE A 74 -5.90 -0.03 15.75
C ILE A 74 -6.65 -1.10 16.53
N GLY A 75 -7.99 -1.09 16.48
CA GLY A 75 -8.81 -2.03 17.24
C GLY A 75 -8.59 -3.48 16.77
N HIS A 76 -8.91 -4.44 17.64
CA HIS A 76 -8.78 -5.85 17.31
C HIS A 76 -9.71 -6.20 16.14
N HIS A 77 -9.14 -6.76 15.07
CA HIS A 77 -9.86 -7.15 13.87
C HIS A 77 -9.17 -8.38 13.24
N TYR A 78 -9.83 -8.97 12.26
CA TYR A 78 -9.32 -10.14 11.54
C TYR A 78 -9.57 -9.99 10.04
N HIS A 79 -8.71 -10.62 9.27
CA HIS A 79 -8.83 -10.76 7.82
C HIS A 79 -8.90 -12.26 7.49
N ASN A 80 -9.89 -12.69 6.71
CA ASN A 80 -10.09 -14.11 6.42
C ASN A 80 -9.11 -14.69 5.39
N GLN A 81 -8.67 -13.85 4.46
CA GLN A 81 -7.93 -14.26 3.26
C GLN A 81 -6.76 -13.32 2.96
N MET A 82 -6.41 -12.43 3.90
CA MET A 82 -5.39 -11.40 3.70
C MET A 82 -4.48 -11.32 4.90
N GLU A 83 -3.21 -11.08 4.64
CA GLU A 83 -2.21 -10.81 5.66
C GLU A 83 -2.04 -9.30 5.80
N GLU A 84 -1.80 -8.84 7.03
CA GLU A 84 -1.45 -7.46 7.31
C GLU A 84 -0.18 -7.43 8.14
N MET A 85 0.81 -6.66 7.69
CA MET A 85 2.12 -6.57 8.30
C MET A 85 2.41 -5.12 8.69
N PHE A 86 3.00 -4.93 9.87
CA PHE A 86 3.44 -3.63 10.35
C PHE A 86 4.97 -3.61 10.47
N VAL A 87 5.59 -2.61 9.87
CA VAL A 87 7.01 -2.30 10.07
C VAL A 87 7.11 -1.05 10.93
N ILE A 88 7.77 -1.18 12.07
CA ILE A 88 7.91 -0.10 13.04
C ILE A 88 9.23 0.61 12.77
N LEU A 89 9.13 1.88 12.41
CA LEU A 89 10.27 2.69 12.02
C LEU A 89 10.80 3.55 13.18
N ASP A 90 9.92 3.95 14.10
CA ASP A 90 10.25 4.83 15.22
C ASP A 90 9.43 4.44 16.45
N ASN A 91 10.07 4.50 17.64
CA ASN A 91 9.54 4.12 18.95
C ASN A 91 9.13 2.64 19.10
N GLU A 92 9.07 2.15 20.35
CA GLU A 92 8.59 0.81 20.65
C GLU A 92 7.05 0.79 20.70
N PRO A 93 6.37 -0.10 19.95
CA PRO A 93 4.93 -0.28 20.09
C PRO A 93 4.65 -1.18 21.28
N SER A 94 3.61 -0.86 22.05
CA SER A 94 2.97 -1.82 22.94
C SER A 94 1.93 -2.63 22.16
N SER A 95 2.34 -3.36 21.11
CA SER A 95 1.43 -4.23 20.38
C SER A 95 1.22 -5.54 21.13
N ARG A 96 -0.04 -5.98 21.27
CA ARG A 96 -0.40 -7.34 21.71
C ARG A 96 -1.20 -7.98 20.58
N SER A 97 -0.54 -8.80 19.78
CA SER A 97 -1.20 -9.69 18.82
C SER A 97 -1.71 -10.92 19.57
N THR A 98 -3.02 -11.15 19.57
CA THR A 98 -3.59 -12.44 19.97
C THR A 98 -4.13 -13.09 18.69
N ALA A 99 -3.49 -14.15 18.23
CA ALA A 99 -4.05 -14.96 17.14
C ALA A 99 -5.41 -15.51 17.60
N ALA A 100 -6.47 -15.23 16.85
CA ALA A 100 -7.75 -15.88 17.07
C ALA A 100 -7.60 -17.38 16.80
N PRO A 101 -8.23 -18.27 17.59
CA PRO A 101 -8.20 -19.70 17.32
C PRO A 101 -8.86 -19.99 15.96
N PRO A 102 -8.39 -21.03 15.24
CA PRO A 102 -9.01 -21.43 13.98
C PRO A 102 -10.48 -21.83 14.22
N VAL A 103 -11.36 -21.36 13.34
CA VAL A 103 -12.78 -21.79 13.25
C VAL A 103 -12.88 -23.19 12.68
#